data_AF-A0AAN8UAN2-F1
#
_entry.id   AF-A0AAN8UAN2-F1
#
_cell.length_a   1.000
_cell.length_b   1.000
_cell.length_c   1.000
_cell.angle_alpha   90.00
_cell.angle_beta   90.00
_cell.angle_gamma   90.00
#
_symmetry.space_group_name_H-M   'P 1'
#
loop_
_entity.id
_entity.type
_entity.pdbx_description
1 polymer ?
#
loop_
_entity_poly.entity_id
_entity_poly.type
_entity_poly.pdbx_seq_one_letter_code
_entity_poly.pdbx_strand_id
1 'polypeptide(L)'
;MILKQWRVPWEMVERIEEIREKLQQLNSQIIHIYREGNMVADALANEVMETQTIMEYHCFQELPSKIRKHINMDKNQIPNLRIRNRAINRQHQHQ
;
A
#
# COMPACT_ATOMS: atom_id res chain seq x y z
N MET A 1 -19.58 23.80 1.06
CA MET A 1 -19.90 23.65 -0.38
C MET A 1 -18.57 23.45 -1.10
N ILE A 2 -18.25 22.23 -1.54
CA ILE A 2 -16.98 21.97 -2.25
C ILE A 2 -17.18 22.45 -3.70
N LEU A 3 -16.47 23.50 -4.09
CA LEU A 3 -16.43 23.99 -5.47
C LEU A 3 -15.83 22.86 -6.34
N LYS A 4 -16.63 22.25 -7.22
CA LYS A 4 -16.26 21.14 -8.14
C LYS A 4 -15.28 21.58 -9.24
N GLN A 5 -14.26 22.36 -8.90
CA GLN A 5 -13.31 22.98 -9.84
C GLN A 5 -11.93 22.31 -9.82
N TRP A 6 -11.83 21.05 -9.40
CA TRP A 6 -10.60 20.30 -9.57
C TRP A 6 -10.56 19.78 -11.01
N ARG A 7 -9.91 20.54 -11.91
CA ARG A 7 -9.45 19.97 -13.18
C ARG A 7 -8.33 19.00 -12.83
N VAL A 8 -8.54 17.71 -13.11
CA VAL A 8 -7.49 16.70 -12.97
C VAL A 8 -6.28 17.17 -13.77
N PRO A 9 -5.07 17.22 -13.19
CA PRO A 9 -3.87 17.54 -13.95
C PRO A 9 -3.76 16.60 -15.15
N TRP A 10 -3.51 17.14 -16.34
CA TRP A 10 -3.39 16.35 -17.58
C TRP A 10 -2.42 15.17 -17.42
N GLU A 11 -1.30 15.39 -16.72
CA GLU A 11 -0.33 14.34 -16.40
C GLU A 11 -0.96 13.14 -15.67
N MET A 12 -1.89 13.35 -14.74
CA MET A 12 -2.54 12.21 -14.06
C MET A 12 -3.45 11.43 -15.01
N VAL A 13 -4.11 12.11 -15.96
CA VAL A 13 -4.96 11.45 -16.96
C VAL A 13 -4.10 10.56 -17.85
N GLU A 14 -3.00 11.09 -18.38
CA GLU A 14 -2.05 10.35 -19.21
C GLU A 14 -1.51 9.11 -18.48
N ARG A 15 -1.08 9.25 -17.22
CA ARG A 15 -0.60 8.12 -16.41
C ARG A 15 -1.68 7.06 -16.17
N ILE A 16 -2.92 7.46 -15.94
CA ILE A 16 -4.04 6.52 -15.76
C ILE A 16 -4.34 5.78 -17.07
N GLU A 17 -4.27 6.47 -18.21
CA GLU A 17 -4.46 5.86 -19.53
C GLU A 17 -3.37 4.84 -19.84
N GLU A 18 -2.10 5.16 -19.59
CA GLU A 18 -0.98 4.22 -19.71
C GLU A 18 -1.18 2.96 -18.85
N ILE A 19 -1.65 3.13 -17.60
CA ILE A 19 -1.95 2.01 -16.71
C ILE A 19 -3.08 1.15 -17.30
N ARG A 20 -4.14 1.77 -17.84
CA ARG A 20 -5.27 1.05 -18.43
C ARG A 20 -4.86 0.24 -19.66
N GLU A 21 -4.04 0.80 -20.55
CA GLU A 21 -3.53 0.08 -21.71
C GLU A 21 -2.72 -1.16 -21.30
N LYS A 22 -1.83 -1.01 -20.30
CA LYS A 22 -1.07 -2.14 -19.75
C LYS A 22 -1.96 -3.20 -19.11
N LEU A 23 -2.99 -2.80 -18.38
CA LEU A 23 -3.96 -3.73 -17.78
C LEU A 23 -4.74 -4.51 -18.86
N GLN A 24 -5.11 -3.85 -19.95
CA GLN A 24 -5.78 -4.50 -21.10
C GLN A 24 -4.87 -5.55 -21.76
N GLN A 25 -3.58 -5.24 -21.95
CA GLN A 25 -2.61 -6.18 -22.52
C GLN A 25 -2.41 -7.43 -21.65
N LEU A 26 -2.56 -7.30 -20.32
CA LEU A 26 -2.35 -8.38 -19.36
C LEU A 26 -3.62 -9.21 -19.07
N ASN A 27 -4.76 -8.90 -19.69
CA ASN A 27 -6.08 -9.46 -19.32
C ASN A 27 -6.39 -9.32 -17.81
N SER A 28 -5.95 -8.22 -17.21
CA SER A 28 -6.06 -7.99 -15.76
C SER A 28 -7.46 -7.53 -15.35
N GLN A 29 -7.88 -7.91 -14.14
CA GLN A 29 -9.12 -7.43 -13.52
C GLN A 29 -8.82 -6.42 -12.40
N ILE A 30 -9.58 -5.32 -12.36
CA ILE A 30 -9.57 -4.40 -11.22
C ILE A 30 -10.60 -4.87 -10.20
N ILE A 31 -10.14 -5.20 -9.00
CA ILE A 31 -10.99 -5.58 -7.87
C ILE A 31 -10.66 -4.73 -6.65
N HIS A 32 -11.65 -4.52 -5.80
CA HIS A 32 -11.43 -3.91 -4.49
C HIS A 32 -11.02 -5.00 -3.49
N ILE A 33 -9.93 -4.77 -2.77
CA ILE A 33 -9.46 -5.67 -1.71
C ILE A 33 -9.43 -4.93 -0.36
N TYR A 34 -9.51 -5.70 0.71
CA TYR A 34 -9.26 -5.19 2.06
C TYR A 34 -7.81 -4.70 2.18
N ARG A 35 -7.61 -3.63 2.94
CA ARG A 35 -6.30 -3.01 3.11
C ARG A 35 -5.27 -4.00 3.69
N GLU A 36 -5.74 -4.90 4.55
CA GLU A 36 -4.96 -5.95 5.19
C GLU A 36 -4.34 -6.93 4.19
N GLY A 37 -5.00 -7.13 3.04
CA GLY A 37 -4.50 -7.96 1.93
C GLY A 37 -3.55 -7.22 0.98
N ASN A 38 -3.46 -5.89 1.06
CA ASN A 38 -2.57 -5.09 0.19
C ASN A 38 -1.19 -4.83 0.80
N MET A 39 -0.86 -5.45 1.93
CA MET A 39 0.31 -5.10 2.74
C MET A 39 1.65 -5.33 2.03
N VAL A 40 1.74 -6.32 1.14
CA VAL A 40 2.96 -6.59 0.37
C VAL A 40 3.23 -5.45 -0.61
N ALA A 41 2.21 -5.04 -1.38
CA ALA A 41 2.32 -3.93 -2.32
C ALA A 41 2.62 -2.60 -1.60
N ASP A 42 1.94 -2.33 -0.48
CA ASP A 42 2.21 -1.16 0.35
C ASP A 42 3.66 -1.17 0.87
N ALA A 43 4.18 -2.32 1.31
CA ALA A 43 5.55 -2.42 1.81
C ALA A 43 6.60 -2.19 0.70
N LEU A 44 6.38 -2.74 -0.49
CA LEU A 44 7.24 -2.51 -1.66
C LEU A 44 7.25 -1.05 -2.09
N ALA A 45 6.08 -0.40 -2.12
CA ALA A 45 5.99 1.02 -2.46
C ALA A 45 6.73 1.90 -1.43
N ASN A 46 6.55 1.61 -0.14
CA ASN A 46 7.27 2.34 0.92
C ASN A 46 8.78 2.14 0.83
N GLU A 47 9.25 0.94 0.50
CA GLU A 47 10.69 0.66 0.33
C GLU A 47 11.31 1.59 -0.72
N VAL A 48 10.70 1.67 -1.92
CA VAL A 48 11.20 2.55 -2.99
C VAL A 48 11.11 4.03 -2.60
N MET A 49 10.06 4.43 -1.86
CA MET A 49 9.94 5.80 -1.35
C MET A 49 11.03 6.14 -0.33
N GLU A 50 11.44 5.17 0.50
CA GLU A 50 12.50 5.33 1.49
C GLU A 50 13.89 5.31 0.85
N THR A 51 14.15 4.41 -0.10
CA THR A 51 15.47 4.28 -0.74
C THR A 51 15.69 5.28 -1.88
N GLN A 52 14.62 5.77 -2.51
CA GLN A 52 14.63 6.59 -3.72
C GLN A 52 15.40 5.98 -4.90
N THR A 53 15.54 4.65 -4.91
CA THR A 53 16.26 3.91 -5.95
C THR A 53 15.37 2.85 -6.60
N ILE A 54 15.57 2.64 -7.89
CA ILE A 54 14.97 1.50 -8.60
C ILE A 54 15.69 0.24 -8.12
N MET A 55 14.92 -0.70 -7.58
CA MET A 55 15.45 -1.98 -7.11
C MET A 55 14.70 -3.12 -7.77
N GLU A 56 15.45 -4.13 -8.22
CA GLU A 56 14.93 -5.37 -8.77
C GLU A 56 15.37 -6.52 -7.87
N TYR A 57 14.44 -7.42 -7.59
CA TYR A 57 14.68 -8.61 -6.78
C TYR A 57 14.34 -9.84 -7.62
N HIS A 58 15.30 -10.73 -7.77
CA HIS A 58 15.17 -11.95 -8.57
C HIS A 58 14.95 -13.19 -7.71
N CYS A 59 15.21 -13.11 -6.40
CA CYS A 59 14.85 -14.18 -5.47
C CYS A 59 14.27 -13.67 -4.15
N PHE A 60 13.58 -14.56 -3.44
CA PHE A 60 12.90 -14.24 -2.18
C PHE A 60 13.88 -13.74 -1.11
N GLN A 61 15.12 -14.24 -1.11
CA GLN A 61 16.14 -13.94 -0.12
C GLN A 61 16.72 -12.52 -0.27
N GLU A 62 16.61 -11.91 -1.47
CA GLU A 62 17.08 -10.54 -1.71
C GLU A 62 16.12 -9.49 -1.14
N LEU A 63 14.83 -9.83 -0.99
CA LEU A 63 13.82 -8.91 -0.48
C LEU A 63 14.11 -8.48 0.97
N PRO A 64 13.88 -7.22 1.34
CA PRO A 64 13.97 -6.77 2.74
C PRO A 64 13.13 -7.64 3.68
N SER A 65 13.64 -7.82 4.90
CA SER A 65 13.03 -8.71 5.91
C SER A 65 11.56 -8.39 6.19
N LYS A 66 11.19 -7.10 6.20
CA LYS A 66 9.82 -6.61 6.37
C LYS A 66 8.89 -7.07 5.24
N ILE A 67 9.34 -6.97 3.99
CA ILE A 67 8.56 -7.40 2.82
C ILE A 67 8.41 -8.93 2.83
N ARG A 68 9.49 -9.66 3.10
CA ARG A 68 9.44 -11.13 3.24
C ARG A 68 8.44 -11.58 4.29
N LYS A 69 8.38 -10.88 5.44
CA LYS A 69 7.39 -11.14 6.48
C LYS A 69 5.96 -10.97 5.95
N HIS A 70 5.68 -9.89 5.23
CA HIS A 70 4.34 -9.67 4.65
C HIS A 70 3.96 -10.74 3.63
N ILE A 71 4.88 -11.17 2.76
CA ILE A 71 4.63 -12.26 1.81
C ILE A 71 4.32 -13.56 2.55
N ASN A 72 5.06 -13.89 3.61
CA ASN A 72 4.81 -15.11 4.38
C ASN A 72 3.48 -15.05 5.14
N MET A 73 3.08 -13.88 5.65
CA MET A 73 1.76 -13.69 6.28
C MET A 73 0.64 -13.91 5.25
N ASP A 74 0.78 -13.36 4.05
CA ASP A 74 -0.19 -13.49 2.97
C ASP A 74 -0.33 -14.94 2.50
N LYS A 75 0.81 -15.64 2.28
CA LYS A 75 0.84 -17.09 1.96
C LYS A 75 0.15 -17.94 3.01
N ASN A 76 0.27 -17.57 4.28
CA ASN A 76 -0.37 -18.28 5.40
C ASN A 76 -1.81 -17.80 5.67
N GLN A 77 -2.36 -16.89 4.86
CA GLN A 77 -3.69 -16.30 5.02
C GLN A 77 -3.89 -15.64 6.40
N ILE A 78 -2.83 -15.06 6.96
CA ILE A 78 -2.87 -14.38 8.25
C ILE A 78 -3.18 -12.90 8.02
N PRO A 79 -4.32 -12.39 8.52
CA PRO A 79 -4.67 -10.98 8.34
C PRO A 79 -3.70 -10.06 9.08
N ASN A 80 -3.35 -8.95 8.46
CA ASN A 80 -2.53 -7.92 9.10
C ASN A 80 -3.39 -6.97 9.94
N LEU A 81 -3.28 -7.04 11.26
CA LEU A 81 -4.05 -6.17 12.15
C LEU A 81 -3.24 -4.94 12.57
N ARG A 82 -3.69 -3.75 12.19
CA ARG A 82 -3.15 -2.49 12.70
C ARG A 82 -3.84 -2.08 14.00
N ILE A 83 -3.24 -2.42 15.12
CA ILE A 83 -3.75 -2.04 16.44
C ILE A 83 -3.20 -0.65 16.80
N ARG A 84 -4.10 0.31 17.07
CA ARG A 84 -3.73 1.61 17.64
C ARG A 84 -4.00 1.58 19.14
N ASN A 85 -2.94 1.56 19.93
CA ASN A 85 -3.08 1.69 21.38
C ASN A 85 -3.47 3.14 21.69
N ARG A 86 -4.67 3.35 22.26
CA ARG A 86 -5.05 4.64 22.82
C ARG A 86 -4.42 4.75 24.21
N ALA A 87 -3.66 5.80 24.47
CA ALA A 87 -3.21 6.12 25.81
C ALA A 87 -4.43 6.45 26.67
N ILE A 88 -4.68 5.69 27.73
CA ILE A 88 -5.73 5.99 28.71
C ILE A 88 -5.14 7.01 29.69
N ASN A 89 -5.44 8.30 29.50
CA ASN A 89 -5.12 9.32 30.49
C ASN A 89 -6.04 9.13 31.71
N ARG A 90 -5.54 8.46 32.75
CA ARG A 90 -6.18 8.44 34.07
C ARG A 90 -5.89 9.77 34.76
N GLN A 91 -6.74 10.78 34.56
CA GLN A 91 -6.72 11.97 35.40
C GLN A 91 -7.18 11.54 36.81
N HIS A 92 -6.24 11.45 37.75
CA HIS A 92 -6.55 11.31 39.17
C HIS A 92 -7.16 12.65 39.63
N GLN A 93 -8.49 12.70 39.75
CA GLN A 93 -9.15 13.74 40.53
C GLN A 93 -9.01 13.36 42.01
N HIS A 94 -8.03 13.93 42.70
CA HIS A 94 -8.09 14.01 44.16
C HIS A 94 -8.85 15.27 44.53
N GLN A 95 -10.04 15.05 45.09
CA GLN A 95 -10.77 16.01 45.93
C GLN A 95 -10.08 16.13 47.29
#